data_AF-A0AA42R3V8-F1
#
_entry.id   AF-A0AA42R3V8-F1
#
_cell.length_a   1.000
_cell.length_b   1.000
_cell.length_c   1.000
_cell.angle_alpha   90.00
_cell.angle_beta   90.00
_cell.angle_gamma   90.00
#
_symmetry.space_group_name_H-M   'P 1'
#
loop_
_entity.id
_entity.type
_entity.pdbx_description
1 polymer ?
#
loop_
_entity_poly.entity_id
_entity_poly.type
_entity_poly.pdbx_seq_one_letter_code
_entity_poly.pdbx_strand_id
1 'polypeptide(L)'
;MFLIIAFLGGMISLLSPCTLPVIPLLFAGFQGQRRHILALLAGMIVMFTLVALVATAASNWIAQATIAGRWVALVVLAIAALALIFPTFAQRIAGPAVSAGNLLNTRSGQTRGTLSAFLAGLAVGLLWSPCAGPILGAIFSLNIAGHSAIATGALLAAYGSGCALMLGLLVIGGRALMAPLRARSALMERLRKGAGVVMLATVAFNATGMTSVLKGANGVADRLENSLLTLAKPATAPVKLQPVVMTEPSSQLPSLSGGTGWVNGDPVTSDSLRGKVVLIDFWTWDCINCQHTLPHVRDWAKKYQAQGLVVIGVHTPEYPWEKPLASVQKAVTKWQLPYRVVTDNNYKIWNAFGNQYWPAHYYFDAKGQLRYTSFGEGNYDQQEKVIQQLLKEARS
;
A
#
# COMPACT_ATOMS: atom_id res chain seq x y z
N MET A 1 12.28 -18.50 17.02
CA MET A 1 10.96 -18.02 17.49
C MET A 1 10.03 -17.63 16.35
N PHE A 2 10.46 -16.80 15.40
CA PHE A 2 9.64 -16.39 14.24
C PHE A 2 9.07 -17.56 13.41
N LEU A 3 9.80 -18.66 13.26
CA LEU A 3 9.31 -19.87 12.57
C LEU A 3 8.08 -20.50 13.26
N ILE A 4 8.04 -20.48 14.60
CA ILE A 4 6.93 -21.04 15.37
C ILE A 4 5.70 -20.13 15.23
N ILE A 5 5.89 -18.81 15.25
CA ILE A 5 4.82 -17.83 15.04
C ILE A 5 4.24 -17.96 13.62
N ALA A 6 5.11 -18.09 12.60
CA ALA A 6 4.67 -18.32 11.22
C ALA A 6 3.88 -19.62 11.10
N PHE A 7 4.34 -20.71 11.72
CA PHE A 7 3.65 -22.00 11.74
C PHE A 7 2.27 -21.92 12.40
N LEU A 8 2.16 -21.32 13.58
CA LEU A 8 0.89 -21.08 14.27
C LEU A 8 -0.04 -20.15 13.49
N GLY A 9 0.51 -19.11 12.85
CA GLY A 9 -0.24 -18.21 11.96
C GLY A 9 -0.88 -18.96 10.79
N GLY A 10 -0.17 -19.95 10.22
CA GLY A 10 -0.73 -20.85 9.20
C GLY A 10 -1.89 -21.68 9.73
N MET A 11 -1.76 -22.27 10.91
CA MET A 11 -2.84 -23.06 11.53
C MET A 11 -4.09 -22.22 11.82
N ILE A 12 -3.91 -20.99 12.31
CA ILE A 12 -5.02 -20.07 12.64
C ILE A 12 -5.68 -19.52 11.37
N SER A 13 -4.92 -19.33 10.28
CA SER A 13 -5.45 -18.86 9.00
C SER A 13 -6.54 -19.77 8.42
N LEU A 14 -6.51 -21.07 8.77
CA LEU A 14 -7.53 -22.04 8.37
C LEU A 14 -8.91 -21.81 9.01
N LEU A 15 -8.95 -21.13 10.17
CA LEU A 15 -10.18 -20.74 10.85
C LEU A 15 -10.76 -19.43 10.29
N SER A 16 -10.07 -18.78 9.35
CA SER A 16 -10.53 -17.54 8.75
C SER A 16 -11.84 -17.78 7.98
N PRO A 17 -12.81 -16.86 8.05
CA PRO A 17 -14.11 -17.01 7.39
C PRO A 17 -14.02 -17.21 5.86
N CYS A 18 -12.89 -16.88 5.23
CA CYS A 18 -12.65 -17.11 3.80
C CYS A 18 -12.46 -18.59 3.41
N THR A 19 -11.90 -19.43 4.29
CA THR A 19 -11.48 -20.81 3.96
C THR A 19 -12.56 -21.83 4.30
N LEU A 20 -13.35 -21.56 5.34
CA LEU A 20 -14.41 -22.43 5.84
C LEU A 20 -15.39 -22.97 4.76
N PRO A 21 -15.82 -22.17 3.75
CA PRO A 21 -16.78 -22.61 2.74
C PRO A 21 -16.20 -23.57 1.69
N VAL A 22 -14.88 -23.59 1.51
CA VAL A 22 -14.19 -24.38 0.46
C VAL A 22 -13.83 -25.77 0.99
N ILE A 23 -13.71 -25.93 2.31
CA ILE A 23 -13.40 -27.19 2.97
C ILE A 23 -14.32 -28.34 2.49
N PRO A 24 -15.66 -28.19 2.43
CA PRO A 24 -16.56 -29.27 1.97
C PRO A 24 -16.35 -29.70 0.50
N LEU A 25 -15.98 -28.75 -0.38
CA LEU A 25 -15.67 -29.01 -1.79
C LEU A 25 -14.39 -29.83 -1.94
N LEU A 26 -13.36 -29.53 -1.13
CA LEU A 26 -12.12 -30.31 -1.09
C LEU A 26 -12.38 -31.76 -0.64
N PHE A 27 -13.27 -31.97 0.33
CA PHE A 27 -13.65 -33.32 0.77
C PHE A 27 -14.45 -34.13 -0.26
N ALA A 28 -15.17 -33.47 -1.17
CA ALA A 28 -15.90 -34.14 -2.25
C ALA A 28 -14.96 -34.60 -3.38
N GLY A 29 -13.84 -33.89 -3.60
CA GLY A 29 -12.89 -34.19 -4.67
C GLY A 29 -11.89 -35.31 -4.36
N PHE A 30 -11.60 -35.61 -3.09
CA PHE A 30 -10.47 -36.48 -2.73
C PHE A 30 -10.87 -37.74 -1.94
N GLN A 31 -11.02 -38.85 -2.66
CA GLN A 31 -11.13 -40.17 -2.06
C GLN A 31 -9.72 -40.73 -1.72
N GLY A 32 -9.24 -40.43 -0.52
CA GLY A 32 -8.56 -41.41 0.34
C GLY A 32 -7.10 -41.83 0.10
N GLN A 33 -6.38 -41.35 -0.92
CA GLN A 33 -5.01 -41.84 -1.17
C GLN A 33 -3.91 -40.83 -0.76
N ARG A 34 -3.03 -41.23 0.18
CA ARG A 34 -1.98 -40.40 0.82
C ARG A 34 -1.09 -39.64 -0.18
N ARG A 35 -0.86 -40.20 -1.37
CA ARG A 35 -0.06 -39.57 -2.44
C ARG A 35 -0.68 -38.29 -2.99
N HIS A 36 -2.01 -38.17 -3.04
CA HIS A 36 -2.69 -36.97 -3.54
C HIS A 36 -2.61 -35.82 -2.53
N ILE A 37 -2.68 -36.14 -1.23
CA ILE A 37 -2.51 -35.15 -0.16
C ILE A 37 -1.10 -34.57 -0.23
N LEU A 38 -0.07 -35.42 -0.35
CA LEU A 38 1.32 -34.95 -0.48
C LEU A 38 1.53 -34.09 -1.73
N ALA A 39 0.93 -34.45 -2.88
CA ALA A 39 1.00 -33.64 -4.09
C ALA A 39 0.31 -32.27 -3.95
N LEU A 40 -0.81 -32.22 -3.22
CA LEU A 40 -1.53 -30.97 -2.95
C LEU A 40 -0.73 -30.05 -2.02
N LEU A 41 -0.10 -30.62 -0.98
CA LEU A 41 0.79 -29.89 -0.07
C LEU A 41 2.03 -29.36 -0.80
N ALA A 42 2.64 -30.16 -1.68
CA ALA A 42 3.76 -29.74 -2.50
C ALA A 42 3.38 -28.58 -3.44
N GLY A 43 2.19 -28.62 -4.06
CA GLY A 43 1.69 -27.53 -4.91
C GLY A 43 1.53 -26.22 -4.17
N MET A 44 1.05 -26.26 -2.92
CA MET A 44 0.89 -25.07 -2.09
C MET A 44 2.26 -24.45 -1.73
N ILE A 45 3.24 -25.28 -1.33
CA ILE A 45 4.61 -24.80 -1.02
C ILE A 45 5.24 -24.14 -2.24
N VAL A 46 5.17 -24.80 -3.41
CA VAL A 46 5.71 -24.27 -4.67
C VAL A 46 5.07 -22.94 -5.04
N MET A 47 3.75 -22.78 -4.84
CA MET A 47 3.05 -21.52 -5.13
C MET A 47 3.58 -20.37 -4.29
N PHE A 48 3.70 -20.56 -2.96
CA PHE A 48 4.21 -19.54 -2.06
C PHE A 48 5.67 -19.17 -2.35
N THR A 49 6.51 -20.16 -2.69
CA THR A 49 7.88 -19.91 -3.13
C THR A 49 7.92 -19.09 -4.42
N LEU A 50 7.06 -19.41 -5.39
CA LEU A 50 7.01 -18.72 -6.69
C LEU A 50 6.50 -17.28 -6.53
N VAL A 51 5.47 -17.05 -5.70
CA VAL A 51 4.98 -15.70 -5.37
C VAL A 51 6.04 -14.88 -4.66
N ALA A 52 6.76 -15.47 -3.70
CA ALA A 52 7.83 -14.78 -3.00
C ALA A 52 8.97 -14.40 -3.95
N LEU A 53 9.36 -15.30 -4.85
CA LEU A 53 10.39 -15.04 -5.86
C LEU A 53 9.98 -13.90 -6.81
N VAL A 54 8.73 -13.93 -7.30
CA VAL A 54 8.18 -12.88 -8.16
C VAL A 54 8.09 -11.55 -7.40
N ALA A 55 7.67 -11.56 -6.13
CA ALA A 55 7.61 -10.36 -5.29
C ALA A 55 8.99 -9.74 -5.07
N THR A 56 10.03 -10.56 -4.87
CA THR A 56 11.42 -10.08 -4.75
C THR A 56 11.98 -9.56 -6.07
N ALA A 57 11.62 -10.17 -7.20
CA ALA A 57 12.10 -9.75 -8.53
C ALA A 57 11.40 -8.48 -9.05
N ALA A 58 10.17 -8.20 -8.59
CA ALA A 58 9.36 -7.09 -9.08
C ALA A 58 9.42 -5.82 -8.21
N SER A 59 10.30 -5.74 -7.21
CA SER A 59 10.39 -4.63 -6.23
C SER A 59 10.41 -3.22 -6.86
N ASN A 60 11.00 -3.06 -8.04
CA ASN A 60 11.09 -1.77 -8.73
C ASN A 60 9.82 -1.37 -9.52
N TRP A 61 8.92 -2.32 -9.80
CA TRP A 61 7.65 -2.11 -10.52
C TRP A 61 6.41 -2.10 -9.62
N ILE A 62 6.54 -2.60 -8.38
CA ILE A 62 5.43 -2.81 -7.44
C ILE A 62 4.76 -1.48 -7.01
N ALA A 63 5.48 -0.35 -7.00
CA ALA A 63 4.91 0.94 -6.56
C ALA A 63 3.74 1.43 -7.44
N GLN A 64 3.75 1.17 -8.75
CA GLN A 64 2.63 1.52 -9.64
C GLN A 64 1.61 0.38 -9.81
N ALA A 65 2.04 -0.88 -9.69
CA ALA A 65 1.18 -2.05 -9.90
C ALA A 65 0.22 -2.36 -8.73
N THR A 66 0.50 -1.86 -7.52
CA THR A 66 -0.26 -2.23 -6.31
C THR A 66 -1.69 -1.68 -6.30
N ILE A 67 -1.94 -0.52 -6.94
CA ILE A 67 -3.29 0.06 -7.06
C ILE A 67 -4.15 -0.78 -8.00
N ALA A 68 -3.62 -1.14 -9.18
CA ALA A 68 -4.34 -1.97 -10.14
C ALA A 68 -4.57 -3.40 -9.57
N GLY A 69 -3.56 -3.96 -8.90
CA GLY A 69 -3.66 -5.29 -8.27
C GLY A 69 -4.74 -5.37 -7.18
N ARG A 70 -4.92 -4.32 -6.38
CA ARG A 70 -5.97 -4.26 -5.36
C ARG A 70 -7.38 -4.32 -5.97
N TRP A 71 -7.63 -3.56 -7.02
CA TRP A 71 -8.93 -3.57 -7.69
C TRP A 71 -9.21 -4.92 -8.37
N VAL A 72 -8.20 -5.51 -9.03
CA VAL A 72 -8.33 -6.85 -9.65
C VAL A 72 -8.63 -7.91 -8.59
N ALA A 73 -7.93 -7.92 -7.45
CA ALA A 73 -8.17 -8.87 -6.37
C ALA A 73 -9.57 -8.71 -5.75
N LEU A 74 -10.02 -7.47 -5.52
CA LEU A 74 -11.36 -7.18 -5.00
C LEU A 74 -12.46 -7.62 -5.98
N VAL A 75 -12.28 -7.40 -7.29
CA VAL A 75 -13.22 -7.84 -8.32
C VAL A 75 -13.31 -9.37 -8.35
N VAL A 76 -12.18 -10.09 -8.31
CA VAL A 76 -12.17 -11.57 -8.28
C VAL A 76 -12.87 -12.11 -7.03
N LEU A 77 -12.61 -11.51 -5.86
CA LEU A 77 -13.27 -11.91 -4.61
C LEU A 77 -14.76 -11.59 -4.60
N ALA A 78 -15.16 -10.44 -5.14
CA ALA A 78 -16.57 -10.08 -5.27
C ALA A 78 -17.31 -11.09 -6.17
N ILE A 79 -16.71 -11.47 -7.30
CA ILE A 79 -17.27 -12.50 -8.20
C ILE A 79 -17.39 -13.86 -7.49
N ALA A 80 -16.36 -14.27 -6.75
CA ALA A 80 -16.39 -15.53 -5.99
C ALA A 80 -17.46 -15.54 -4.89
N ALA A 81 -17.61 -14.43 -4.16
CA ALA A 81 -18.61 -14.30 -3.10
C ALA A 81 -20.05 -14.26 -3.68
N LEU A 82 -20.24 -13.56 -4.81
CA LEU A 82 -21.52 -13.53 -5.54
C LEU A 82 -21.89 -14.92 -6.07
N ALA A 83 -20.91 -15.70 -6.53
CA ALA A 83 -21.08 -17.10 -6.92
C ALA A 83 -21.47 -18.01 -5.74
N LEU A 84 -21.03 -17.71 -4.51
CA LEU A 84 -21.45 -18.46 -3.32
C LEU A 84 -22.89 -18.18 -2.90
N ILE A 85 -23.37 -16.94 -3.08
CA ILE A 85 -24.71 -16.50 -2.68
C ILE A 85 -25.78 -16.88 -3.71
N PHE A 86 -25.46 -16.77 -5.00
CA PHE A 86 -26.36 -17.13 -6.09
C PHE A 86 -25.84 -18.38 -6.82
N PRO A 87 -26.23 -19.60 -6.39
CA PRO A 87 -25.75 -20.85 -7.01
C PRO A 87 -26.12 -20.96 -8.50
N THR A 88 -27.18 -20.30 -8.95
CA THR A 88 -27.59 -20.19 -10.36
C THR A 88 -26.68 -19.24 -11.17
N PHE A 89 -26.15 -18.19 -10.56
CA PHE A 89 -25.19 -17.28 -11.19
C PHE A 89 -23.81 -17.94 -11.35
N ALA A 90 -23.39 -18.70 -10.34
CA ALA A 90 -22.20 -19.53 -10.41
C ALA A 90 -22.27 -20.56 -11.55
N GLN A 91 -23.43 -21.21 -11.74
CA GLN A 91 -23.61 -22.17 -12.83
C GLN A 91 -23.60 -21.53 -14.23
N ARG A 92 -24.03 -20.27 -14.38
CA ARG A 92 -23.93 -19.55 -15.66
C ARG A 92 -22.50 -19.10 -16.00
N ILE A 93 -21.77 -18.59 -15.03
CA ILE A 93 -20.39 -18.10 -15.24
C ILE A 93 -19.38 -19.24 -15.28
N ALA A 94 -19.47 -20.18 -14.33
CA ALA A 94 -18.57 -21.32 -14.29
C ALA A 94 -19.02 -22.43 -15.26
N GLY A 95 -20.26 -22.45 -15.73
CA GLY A 95 -20.78 -23.44 -16.69
C GLY A 95 -19.87 -23.71 -17.89
N PRO A 96 -19.46 -22.70 -18.68
CA PRO A 96 -18.56 -22.90 -19.82
C PRO A 96 -17.14 -23.34 -19.42
N ALA A 97 -16.63 -22.84 -18.28
CA ALA A 97 -15.30 -23.21 -17.77
C ALA A 97 -15.29 -24.65 -17.19
N VAL A 98 -16.38 -25.05 -16.54
CA VAL A 98 -16.58 -26.38 -15.95
C VAL A 98 -16.97 -27.38 -17.03
N SER A 99 -17.66 -26.98 -18.11
CA SER A 99 -17.90 -27.86 -19.26
C SER A 99 -16.61 -28.08 -20.06
N ALA A 100 -15.80 -27.05 -20.28
CA ALA A 100 -14.46 -27.18 -20.86
C ALA A 100 -13.53 -28.02 -19.96
N GLY A 101 -13.60 -27.79 -18.64
CA GLY A 101 -12.91 -28.57 -17.64
C GLY A 101 -13.37 -30.03 -17.60
N ASN A 102 -14.67 -30.30 -17.72
CA ASN A 102 -15.22 -31.66 -17.78
C ASN A 102 -14.88 -32.36 -19.10
N LEU A 103 -14.81 -31.65 -20.22
CA LEU A 103 -14.32 -32.17 -21.50
C LEU A 103 -12.83 -32.58 -21.41
N LEU A 104 -12.01 -31.76 -20.75
CA LEU A 104 -10.62 -32.09 -20.43
C LEU A 104 -10.51 -33.23 -19.39
N ASN A 105 -11.40 -33.26 -18.39
CA ASN A 105 -11.44 -34.27 -17.33
C ASN A 105 -11.90 -35.64 -17.85
N THR A 106 -12.80 -35.70 -18.84
CA THR A 106 -13.19 -36.96 -19.50
C THR A 106 -12.06 -37.52 -20.37
N ARG A 107 -11.21 -36.67 -20.96
CA ARG A 107 -9.95 -37.13 -21.60
C ARG A 107 -8.87 -37.50 -20.59
N SER A 108 -8.88 -36.91 -19.40
CA SER A 108 -7.95 -37.18 -18.30
C SER A 108 -8.45 -38.24 -17.31
N GLY A 109 -9.57 -38.92 -17.60
CA GLY A 109 -10.17 -39.95 -16.73
C GLY A 109 -9.29 -41.19 -16.49
N GLN A 110 -8.23 -41.37 -17.29
CA GLN A 110 -7.19 -42.37 -17.04
C GLN A 110 -6.04 -41.88 -16.14
N THR A 111 -5.86 -40.58 -16.00
CA THR A 111 -4.91 -39.95 -15.06
C THR A 111 -5.68 -39.36 -13.88
N ARG A 112 -6.14 -40.24 -12.98
CA ARG A 112 -6.29 -39.94 -11.52
C ARG A 112 -4.91 -39.60 -10.94
N GLY A 113 -4.25 -38.60 -11.51
CA GLY A 113 -2.84 -38.31 -11.31
C GLY A 113 -2.65 -37.26 -10.23
N THR A 114 -1.56 -37.40 -9.49
CA THR A 114 -0.99 -36.42 -8.55
C THR A 114 -0.93 -34.99 -9.12
N LEU A 115 -0.88 -34.84 -10.45
CA LEU A 115 -0.92 -33.54 -11.14
C LEU A 115 -2.22 -32.75 -10.91
N SER A 116 -3.38 -33.42 -10.91
CA SER A 116 -4.67 -32.75 -10.64
C SER A 116 -4.74 -32.24 -9.19
N ALA A 117 -4.17 -33.00 -8.25
CA ALA A 117 -4.04 -32.62 -6.85
C ALA A 117 -3.05 -31.46 -6.66
N PHE A 118 -1.97 -31.43 -7.43
CA PHE A 118 -0.99 -30.35 -7.46
C PHE A 118 -1.58 -29.04 -7.99
N LEU A 119 -2.32 -29.10 -9.11
CA LEU A 119 -3.01 -27.95 -9.70
C LEU A 119 -4.13 -27.42 -8.80
N ALA A 120 -4.86 -28.30 -8.12
CA ALA A 120 -5.81 -27.90 -7.10
C ALA A 120 -5.12 -27.18 -5.92
N GLY A 121 -3.95 -27.65 -5.50
CA GLY A 121 -3.13 -26.97 -4.49
C GLY A 121 -2.68 -25.57 -4.91
N LEU A 122 -2.28 -25.39 -6.17
CA LEU A 122 -1.95 -24.07 -6.75
C LEU A 122 -3.17 -23.12 -6.75
N ALA A 123 -4.33 -23.61 -7.19
CA ALA A 123 -5.56 -22.81 -7.24
C ALA A 123 -6.04 -22.39 -5.84
N VAL A 124 -5.96 -23.30 -4.86
CA VAL A 124 -6.31 -23.02 -3.46
C VAL A 124 -5.33 -22.02 -2.84
N GLY A 125 -4.04 -22.11 -3.13
CA GLY A 125 -3.03 -21.15 -2.67
C GLY A 125 -3.29 -19.73 -3.19
N LEU A 126 -3.66 -19.59 -4.46
CA LEU A 126 -4.07 -18.31 -5.07
C LEU A 126 -5.31 -17.71 -4.40
N LEU A 127 -6.31 -18.54 -4.10
CA LEU A 127 -7.54 -18.11 -3.45
C LEU A 127 -7.32 -17.65 -2.00
N TRP A 128 -6.29 -18.18 -1.34
CA TRP A 128 -5.94 -17.87 0.05
C TRP A 128 -5.14 -16.56 0.21
N SER A 129 -4.39 -16.18 -0.82
CA SER A 129 -3.53 -14.99 -0.84
C SER A 129 -4.18 -13.71 -0.28
N PRO A 130 -5.42 -13.33 -0.64
CA PRO A 130 -6.01 -12.08 -0.16
C PRO A 130 -6.37 -12.07 1.33
N CYS A 131 -6.75 -13.21 1.93
CA CYS A 131 -7.13 -13.28 3.34
C CYS A 131 -5.91 -13.49 4.27
N ALA A 132 -4.77 -13.89 3.72
CA ALA A 132 -3.48 -13.98 4.43
C ALA A 132 -2.63 -12.70 4.34
N GLY A 133 -3.12 -11.69 3.60
CA GLY A 133 -2.41 -10.45 3.27
C GLY A 133 -1.72 -9.75 4.45
N PRO A 134 -2.37 -9.57 5.62
CA PRO A 134 -1.74 -8.90 6.76
C PRO A 134 -0.53 -9.66 7.32
N ILE A 135 -0.65 -10.99 7.49
CA ILE A 135 0.42 -11.84 8.03
C ILE A 135 1.56 -11.95 7.01
N LEU A 136 1.23 -12.15 5.74
CA LEU A 136 2.23 -12.18 4.67
C LEU A 136 2.93 -10.83 4.53
N GLY A 137 2.20 -9.72 4.65
CA GLY A 137 2.74 -8.37 4.64
C GLY A 137 3.75 -8.15 5.78
N ALA A 138 3.45 -8.61 6.99
CA ALA A 138 4.39 -8.56 8.11
C ALA A 138 5.68 -9.39 7.83
N ILE A 139 5.54 -10.59 7.24
CA ILE A 139 6.69 -11.42 6.86
C ILE A 139 7.53 -10.75 5.77
N PHE A 140 6.91 -10.12 4.76
CA PHE A 140 7.62 -9.41 3.70
C PHE A 140 8.30 -8.13 4.20
N SER A 141 7.69 -7.40 5.15
CA SER A 141 8.30 -6.23 5.77
C SER A 141 9.63 -6.56 6.48
N LEU A 142 9.77 -7.78 7.03
CA LEU A 142 11.01 -8.23 7.66
C LEU A 142 12.15 -8.44 6.65
N ASN A 143 11.85 -8.77 5.39
CA ASN A 143 12.83 -8.87 4.31
C ASN A 143 13.39 -7.47 3.96
N ILE A 144 12.51 -6.47 3.86
CA ILE A 144 12.87 -5.08 3.59
C ILE A 144 13.78 -4.51 4.70
N ALA A 145 13.59 -4.96 5.95
CA ALA A 145 14.42 -4.57 7.08
C ALA A 145 15.84 -5.21 7.10
N GLY A 146 16.28 -5.87 6.02
CA GLY A 146 17.66 -6.36 5.86
C GLY A 146 17.88 -7.83 6.24
N HIS A 147 16.83 -8.63 6.40
CA HIS A 147 16.97 -10.08 6.57
C HIS A 147 17.20 -10.77 5.22
N SER A 148 18.08 -11.79 5.19
CA SER A 148 18.42 -12.52 3.98
C SER A 148 17.22 -13.21 3.33
N ALA A 149 17.22 -13.34 2.00
CA ALA A 149 16.16 -14.02 1.24
C ALA A 149 15.89 -15.45 1.75
N ILE A 150 16.93 -16.13 2.25
CA ILE A 150 16.86 -17.48 2.83
C ILE A 150 16.01 -17.48 4.11
N ALA A 151 16.14 -16.46 4.96
CA ALA A 151 15.33 -16.35 6.18
C ALA A 151 13.84 -16.13 5.88
N THR A 152 13.53 -15.34 4.85
CA THR A 152 12.15 -15.12 4.39
C THR A 152 11.56 -16.40 3.79
N GLY A 153 12.33 -17.13 2.99
CA GLY A 153 11.94 -18.43 2.46
C GLY A 153 11.65 -19.46 3.55
N ALA A 154 12.47 -19.49 4.62
CA ALA A 154 12.25 -20.38 5.75
C ALA A 154 10.96 -20.03 6.54
N LEU A 155 10.64 -18.74 6.69
CA LEU A 155 9.39 -18.28 7.32
C LEU A 155 8.15 -18.66 6.51
N LEU A 156 8.20 -18.50 5.19
CA LEU A 156 7.12 -18.91 4.28
C LEU A 156 6.92 -20.43 4.28
N ALA A 157 8.02 -21.20 4.29
CA ALA A 157 7.95 -22.65 4.39
C ALA A 157 7.33 -23.12 5.72
N ALA A 158 7.66 -22.45 6.84
CA ALA A 158 7.05 -22.72 8.14
C ALA A 158 5.56 -22.35 8.18
N TYR A 159 5.17 -21.23 7.57
CA TYR A 159 3.77 -20.84 7.41
C TYR A 159 2.99 -21.88 6.58
N GLY A 160 3.53 -22.28 5.44
CA GLY A 160 2.94 -23.30 4.57
C GLY A 160 2.84 -24.68 5.23
N SER A 161 3.83 -25.09 6.03
CA SER A 161 3.79 -26.36 6.75
C SER A 161 2.74 -26.37 7.88
N GLY A 162 2.48 -25.23 8.52
CA GLY A 162 1.39 -25.07 9.49
C GLY A 162 0.00 -25.27 8.88
N CYS A 163 -0.27 -24.61 7.75
CA CYS A 163 -1.50 -24.80 6.98
C CYS A 163 -1.65 -26.27 6.53
N ALA A 164 -0.57 -26.86 6.02
CA ALA A 164 -0.52 -28.23 5.55
C ALA A 164 -0.85 -29.25 6.64
N LEU A 165 -0.27 -29.09 7.83
CA LEU A 165 -0.47 -29.98 8.96
C LEU A 165 -1.91 -29.91 9.48
N MET A 166 -2.47 -28.71 9.60
CA MET A 166 -3.84 -28.51 10.06
C MET A 166 -4.85 -29.07 9.05
N LEU A 167 -4.65 -28.87 7.74
CA LEU A 167 -5.44 -29.53 6.69
C LEU A 167 -5.32 -31.05 6.75
N GLY A 168 -4.11 -31.59 6.95
CA GLY A 168 -3.87 -33.02 7.11
C GLY A 168 -4.66 -33.61 8.29
N LEU A 169 -4.61 -32.95 9.46
CA LEU A 169 -5.37 -33.34 10.65
C LEU A 169 -6.88 -33.29 10.40
N LEU A 170 -7.36 -32.24 9.74
CA LEU A 170 -8.78 -32.06 9.43
C LEU A 170 -9.28 -33.10 8.42
N VAL A 171 -8.44 -33.51 7.47
CA VAL A 171 -8.77 -34.57 6.50
C VAL A 171 -8.85 -35.95 7.16
N ILE A 172 -7.93 -36.23 8.11
CA ILE A 172 -7.88 -37.51 8.82
C ILE A 172 -9.02 -37.60 9.85
N GLY A 173 -9.28 -36.54 10.62
CA GLY A 173 -10.30 -36.50 11.68
C GLY A 173 -11.71 -36.09 11.20
N GLY A 174 -11.82 -35.43 10.04
CA GLY A 174 -13.06 -34.83 9.56
C GLY A 174 -14.14 -35.84 9.17
N ARG A 175 -13.80 -37.10 8.90
CA ARG A 175 -14.79 -38.15 8.62
C ARG A 175 -15.70 -38.44 9.80
N ALA A 176 -15.17 -38.45 11.02
CA ALA A 176 -15.96 -38.65 12.24
C ALA A 176 -16.77 -37.40 12.60
N LEU A 177 -16.19 -36.21 12.41
CA LEU A 177 -16.83 -34.93 12.74
C LEU A 177 -17.94 -34.54 11.75
N MET A 178 -17.78 -34.84 10.45
CA MET A 178 -18.75 -34.46 9.41
C MET A 178 -19.86 -35.48 9.14
N ALA A 179 -19.76 -36.71 9.64
CA ALA A 179 -20.81 -37.72 9.50
C ALA A 179 -22.19 -37.25 10.04
N PRO A 180 -22.30 -36.68 11.27
CA PRO A 180 -23.57 -36.17 11.77
C PRO A 180 -24.03 -34.85 11.11
N LEU A 181 -23.08 -34.02 10.65
CA LEU A 181 -23.36 -32.75 9.98
C LEU A 181 -23.90 -32.93 8.55
N ARG A 182 -23.47 -33.97 7.82
CA ARG A 182 -24.01 -34.33 6.50
C ARG A 182 -25.48 -34.74 6.54
N ALA A 183 -25.95 -35.30 7.66
CA ALA A 183 -27.36 -35.65 7.84
C ALA A 183 -28.29 -34.42 7.93
N ARG A 184 -27.74 -33.23 8.15
CA ARG A 184 -28.48 -31.95 8.20
C ARG A 184 -28.12 -31.05 7.02
N SER A 185 -28.46 -31.49 5.81
CA SER A 185 -28.23 -30.76 4.55
C SER A 185 -28.74 -29.30 4.57
N ALA A 186 -29.86 -29.03 5.25
CA ALA A 186 -30.41 -27.68 5.40
C ALA A 186 -29.54 -26.74 6.25
N LEU A 187 -28.85 -27.27 7.28
CA LEU A 187 -27.93 -26.48 8.10
C LEU A 187 -26.65 -26.14 7.32
N MET A 188 -26.15 -27.09 6.53
CA MET A 188 -25.02 -26.89 5.61
C MET A 188 -25.32 -25.80 4.58
N GLU A 189 -26.53 -25.77 4.02
CA GLU A 189 -26.92 -24.74 3.06
C GLU A 189 -27.01 -23.34 3.71
N ARG A 190 -27.56 -23.26 4.93
CA ARG A 190 -27.61 -22.01 5.70
C ARG A 190 -26.21 -21.52 6.11
N LEU A 191 -25.32 -22.40 6.52
CA LEU A 191 -23.92 -22.07 6.84
C LEU A 191 -23.18 -21.55 5.62
N ARG A 192 -23.36 -22.18 4.46
CA ARG A 192 -22.76 -21.73 3.19
C ARG A 192 -23.26 -20.34 2.78
N LYS A 193 -24.59 -20.12 2.83
CA LYS A 193 -25.19 -18.81 2.55
C LYS A 193 -24.70 -17.74 3.54
N GLY A 194 -24.65 -18.07 4.84
CA GLY A 194 -24.13 -17.19 5.88
C GLY A 194 -22.68 -16.80 5.67
N ALA A 195 -21.81 -17.75 5.35
CA ALA A 195 -20.40 -17.47 5.07
C ALA A 195 -20.20 -16.61 3.80
N GLY A 196 -21.00 -16.84 2.76
CA GLY A 196 -21.01 -15.98 1.57
C GLY A 196 -21.40 -14.54 1.87
N VAL A 197 -22.42 -14.33 2.71
CA VAL A 197 -22.85 -12.99 3.15
C VAL A 197 -21.78 -12.29 3.98
N VAL A 198 -21.13 -13.01 4.91
CA VAL A 198 -20.02 -12.49 5.71
C VAL A 198 -18.83 -12.10 4.81
N MET A 199 -18.53 -12.90 3.79
CA MET A 199 -17.46 -12.62 2.82
C MET A 199 -17.78 -11.37 1.97
N LEU A 200 -19.00 -11.22 1.47
CA LEU A 200 -19.42 -10.00 0.75
C LEU A 200 -19.38 -8.77 1.67
N ALA A 201 -19.81 -8.89 2.91
CA ALA A 201 -19.73 -7.81 3.88
C ALA A 201 -18.27 -7.37 4.11
N THR A 202 -17.33 -8.32 4.18
CA THR A 202 -15.90 -8.03 4.31
C THR A 202 -15.33 -7.35 3.05
N VAL A 203 -15.73 -7.79 1.85
CA VAL A 203 -15.30 -7.17 0.59
C VAL A 203 -15.85 -5.74 0.47
N ALA A 204 -17.14 -5.55 0.74
CA ALA A 204 -17.76 -4.22 0.72
C ALA A 204 -17.10 -3.27 1.73
N PHE A 205 -16.80 -3.77 2.93
CA PHE A 205 -16.11 -3.01 3.98
C PHE A 205 -14.66 -2.61 3.61
N ASN A 206 -13.94 -3.49 2.90
CA ASN A 206 -12.59 -3.17 2.39
C ASN A 206 -12.61 -2.22 1.19
N ALA A 207 -13.66 -2.26 0.37
CA ALA A 207 -13.84 -1.40 -0.78
C ALA A 207 -14.21 0.05 -0.37
N THR A 208 -14.96 0.23 0.70
CA THR A 208 -15.34 1.57 1.21
C THR A 208 -14.23 2.29 1.97
N GLY A 209 -13.06 1.67 2.19
CA GLY A 209 -11.95 2.30 2.90
C GLY A 209 -12.19 2.49 4.41
N MET A 210 -13.29 1.94 4.94
CA MET A 210 -13.71 2.09 6.34
C MET A 210 -12.90 1.20 7.31
N THR A 211 -11.83 0.55 6.83
CA THR A 211 -10.86 -0.18 7.65
C THR A 211 -10.11 0.72 8.63
N SER A 212 -10.08 2.04 8.38
CA SER A 212 -9.62 3.04 9.36
C SER A 212 -10.50 3.10 10.62
N VAL A 213 -11.80 2.82 10.51
CA VAL A 213 -12.75 2.84 11.62
C VAL A 213 -12.68 1.54 12.44
N LEU A 214 -12.43 0.39 11.81
CA LEU A 214 -12.24 -0.89 12.52
C LEU A 214 -10.86 -1.04 13.18
N LYS A 215 -9.83 -0.31 12.75
CA LYS A 215 -8.56 -0.21 13.49
C LYS A 215 -8.73 0.39 14.91
N GLY A 216 -9.82 1.13 15.14
CA GLY A 216 -10.23 1.57 16.47
C GLY A 216 -11.05 0.53 17.25
N ALA A 217 -11.73 -0.40 16.57
CA ALA A 217 -12.69 -1.32 17.17
C ALA A 217 -12.13 -2.74 17.42
N ASN A 218 -11.08 -3.16 16.71
CA ASN A 218 -10.42 -4.46 16.87
C ASN A 218 -9.25 -4.42 17.86
N GLY A 219 -9.38 -3.62 18.92
CA GLY A 219 -8.34 -3.47 19.94
C GLY A 219 -7.88 -4.78 20.59
N VAL A 220 -8.63 -5.88 20.47
CA VAL A 220 -8.21 -7.21 20.96
C VAL A 220 -7.23 -7.89 19.99
N ALA A 221 -7.47 -7.81 18.68
CA ALA A 221 -6.57 -8.39 17.67
C ALA A 221 -5.24 -7.61 17.63
N ASP A 222 -5.31 -6.27 17.67
CA ASP A 222 -4.12 -5.42 17.72
C ASP A 222 -3.36 -5.56 19.05
N ARG A 223 -4.05 -5.76 20.18
CA ARG A 223 -3.40 -6.09 21.47
C ARG A 223 -2.75 -7.46 21.46
N LEU A 224 -3.38 -8.46 20.85
CA LEU A 224 -2.80 -9.78 20.73
C LEU A 224 -1.57 -9.75 19.83
N GLU A 225 -1.64 -9.01 18.71
CA GLU A 225 -0.53 -8.81 17.78
C GLU A 225 0.62 -8.04 18.45
N ASN A 226 0.34 -6.93 19.13
CA ASN A 226 1.35 -6.19 19.90
C ASN A 226 1.91 -6.99 21.08
N SER A 227 1.11 -7.83 21.73
CA SER A 227 1.59 -8.72 22.80
C SER A 227 2.49 -9.82 22.23
N LEU A 228 2.15 -10.37 21.07
CA LEU A 228 2.99 -11.34 20.37
C LEU A 228 4.29 -10.71 19.84
N LEU A 229 4.26 -9.45 19.42
CA LEU A 229 5.44 -8.69 18.99
C LEU A 229 6.36 -8.30 20.15
N THR A 230 5.81 -7.99 21.33
CA THR A 230 6.58 -7.72 22.54
C THR A 230 7.21 -8.99 23.14
N LEU A 231 6.52 -10.13 23.07
CA LEU A 231 7.12 -11.43 23.37
C LEU A 231 8.16 -11.82 22.30
N ALA A 232 7.92 -11.49 21.03
CA ALA A 232 8.87 -11.62 19.93
C ALA A 232 9.89 -10.48 19.90
N LYS A 233 10.62 -10.31 21.02
CA LYS A 233 11.80 -9.44 21.12
C LYS A 233 12.66 -9.66 19.86
N PRO A 234 12.69 -8.71 18.91
CA PRO A 234 13.69 -8.78 17.87
C PRO A 234 15.02 -8.68 18.60
N ALA A 235 16.00 -9.49 18.24
CA ALA A 235 17.37 -9.17 18.59
C ALA A 235 17.69 -7.90 17.80
N THR A 236 17.36 -6.74 18.37
CA THR A 236 17.66 -5.44 17.81
C THR A 236 19.18 -5.38 17.80
N ALA A 237 19.78 -5.63 16.64
CA ALA A 237 21.18 -5.28 16.42
C ALA A 237 21.35 -3.82 16.89
N PRO A 238 22.41 -3.48 17.64
CA PRO A 238 22.60 -2.13 18.13
C PRO A 238 22.54 -1.19 16.94
N VAL A 239 21.47 -0.39 16.89
CA VAL A 239 21.25 0.59 15.82
C VAL A 239 22.38 1.59 15.95
N LYS A 240 23.39 1.46 15.09
CA LYS A 240 24.39 2.50 14.90
C LYS A 240 23.66 3.66 14.24
N LEU A 241 23.29 4.64 15.04
CA LEU A 241 22.79 5.92 14.57
C LEU A 241 23.91 6.55 13.74
N GLN A 242 23.85 6.36 12.43
CA GLN A 242 24.63 7.17 11.51
C GLN A 242 23.98 8.56 11.52
N PRO A 243 24.75 9.64 11.68
CA PRO A 243 24.19 10.96 11.52
C PRO A 243 23.59 11.03 10.11
N VAL A 244 22.29 11.33 10.04
CA VAL A 244 21.65 11.64 8.77
C VAL A 244 22.30 12.93 8.29
N VAL A 245 23.24 12.81 7.35
CA VAL A 245 23.77 13.97 6.63
C VAL A 245 22.62 14.47 5.77
N MET A 246 21.82 15.38 6.32
CA MET A 246 20.88 16.14 5.52
C MET A 246 21.71 16.87 4.48
N THR A 247 21.38 16.68 3.20
CA THR A 247 22.06 17.40 2.12
C THR A 247 21.84 18.89 2.39
N GLU A 248 22.88 19.61 2.79
CA GLU A 248 22.73 21.04 3.05
C GLU A 248 22.28 21.70 1.74
N PRO A 249 21.20 22.49 1.76
CA PRO A 249 20.74 23.18 0.58
C PRO A 249 21.85 24.10 0.06
N SER A 250 22.04 24.08 -1.26
CA SER A 250 23.07 24.90 -1.92
C SER A 250 22.95 26.37 -1.52
N SER A 251 24.09 27.04 -1.36
CA SER A 251 24.14 28.44 -0.95
C SER A 251 23.58 29.41 -2.01
N GLN A 252 23.45 28.97 -3.27
CA GLN A 252 22.89 29.77 -4.36
C GLN A 252 21.50 29.30 -4.75
N LEU A 253 20.63 30.23 -5.18
CA LEU A 253 19.30 29.92 -5.70
C LEU A 253 19.39 28.92 -6.88
N PRO A 254 18.91 27.67 -6.72
CA PRO A 254 18.89 26.70 -7.79
C PRO A 254 18.01 27.16 -8.96
N SER A 255 18.27 26.61 -10.15
CA SER A 255 17.44 26.90 -11.31
C SER A 255 16.00 26.41 -11.10
N LEU A 256 15.02 27.27 -11.43
CA LEU A 256 13.60 26.91 -11.50
C LEU A 256 13.23 26.28 -12.85
N SER A 257 14.22 25.93 -13.67
CA SER A 257 14.01 25.23 -14.93
C SER A 257 13.58 23.78 -14.67
N GLY A 258 12.76 23.24 -15.58
CA GLY A 258 12.20 21.89 -15.44
C GLY A 258 10.79 21.84 -14.86
N GLY A 259 10.23 22.98 -14.45
CA GLY A 259 8.80 23.15 -14.23
C GLY A 259 7.99 22.79 -15.48
N THR A 260 6.89 22.09 -15.27
CA THR A 260 5.99 21.56 -16.33
C THR A 260 4.95 22.56 -16.80
N GLY A 261 4.78 23.68 -16.09
CA GLY A 261 3.81 24.72 -16.39
C GLY A 261 3.92 25.87 -15.40
N TRP A 262 3.35 27.01 -15.77
CA TRP A 262 3.29 28.21 -14.94
C TRP A 262 1.87 28.74 -14.84
N VAL A 263 1.55 29.31 -13.68
CA VAL A 263 0.30 30.01 -13.37
C VAL A 263 0.64 31.42 -12.87
N ASN A 264 -0.21 32.39 -13.20
CA ASN A 264 -0.02 33.81 -12.91
C ASN A 264 1.19 34.47 -13.60
N GLY A 265 1.59 33.98 -14.77
CA GLY A 265 2.56 34.64 -15.64
C GLY A 265 3.53 33.68 -16.32
N ASP A 266 4.49 34.27 -17.04
CA ASP A 266 5.53 33.55 -17.77
C ASP A 266 6.60 32.94 -16.86
N PRO A 267 7.37 31.95 -17.36
CA PRO A 267 8.48 31.36 -16.64
C PRO A 267 9.49 32.38 -16.11
N VAL A 268 9.94 32.16 -14.87
CA VAL A 268 10.93 33.02 -14.21
C VAL A 268 12.28 32.31 -14.17
N THR A 269 13.35 33.03 -14.50
CA THR A 269 14.72 32.54 -14.37
C THR A 269 15.36 33.05 -13.09
N SER A 270 16.34 32.33 -12.55
CA SER A 270 17.11 32.78 -11.37
C SER A 270 17.77 34.13 -11.59
N ASP A 271 18.24 34.42 -12.82
CA ASP A 271 18.84 35.72 -13.15
C ASP A 271 17.84 36.88 -13.08
N SER A 272 16.58 36.65 -13.48
CA SER A 272 15.52 37.66 -13.38
C SER A 272 15.09 38.01 -11.94
N LEU A 273 15.53 37.18 -10.99
CA LEU A 273 15.26 37.33 -9.56
C LEU A 273 16.41 38.04 -8.81
N ARG A 274 17.55 38.28 -9.46
CA ARG A 274 18.66 39.03 -8.86
C ARG A 274 18.23 40.45 -8.49
N GLY A 275 18.77 40.94 -7.38
CA GLY A 275 18.43 42.26 -6.82
C GLY A 275 17.13 42.29 -6.02
N LYS A 276 16.44 41.15 -5.87
CA LYS A 276 15.19 41.04 -5.11
C LYS A 276 15.33 40.02 -3.99
N VAL A 277 14.61 40.22 -2.90
CA VAL A 277 14.48 39.19 -1.85
C VAL A 277 13.51 38.16 -2.37
N VAL A 278 13.89 36.89 -2.37
CA VAL A 278 13.08 35.81 -2.95
C VAL A 278 12.65 34.84 -1.86
N LEU A 279 11.36 34.55 -1.82
CA LEU A 279 10.78 33.45 -1.05
C LEU A 279 10.33 32.36 -2.02
N ILE A 280 10.93 31.19 -1.93
CA ILE A 280 10.45 29.98 -2.61
C ILE A 280 9.57 29.20 -1.64
N ASP A 281 8.31 29.02 -2.00
CA ASP A 281 7.28 28.33 -1.21
C ASP A 281 6.92 27.00 -1.87
N PHE A 282 7.37 25.87 -1.31
CA PHE A 282 6.99 24.54 -1.76
C PHE A 282 5.68 24.12 -1.11
N TRP A 283 4.68 23.87 -1.94
CA TRP A 283 3.34 23.52 -1.49
C TRP A 283 2.66 22.51 -2.42
N THR A 284 1.56 21.94 -1.95
CA THR A 284 0.59 21.21 -2.77
C THR A 284 -0.82 21.54 -2.31
N TRP A 285 -1.81 21.48 -3.21
CA TRP A 285 -3.14 22.03 -2.90
C TRP A 285 -3.98 21.17 -1.96
N ASP A 286 -3.77 19.85 -1.88
CA ASP A 286 -4.53 18.94 -1.01
C ASP A 286 -3.87 18.76 0.39
N CYS A 287 -2.67 19.34 0.60
CA CYS A 287 -1.97 19.26 1.88
C CYS A 287 -2.57 20.24 2.90
N ILE A 288 -3.09 19.73 4.03
CA ILE A 288 -3.73 20.54 5.07
C ILE A 288 -2.77 21.57 5.69
N ASN A 289 -1.52 21.17 5.94
CA ASN A 289 -0.49 22.06 6.48
C ASN A 289 -0.14 23.20 5.50
N CYS A 290 -0.13 22.92 4.20
CA CYS A 290 0.03 23.95 3.17
C CYS A 290 -1.17 24.91 3.18
N GLN A 291 -2.41 24.40 3.28
CA GLN A 291 -3.61 25.23 3.31
C GLN A 291 -3.63 26.23 4.48
N HIS A 292 -3.07 25.86 5.64
CA HIS A 292 -2.89 26.81 6.76
C HIS A 292 -1.79 27.84 6.50
N THR A 293 -0.75 27.47 5.75
CA THR A 293 0.42 28.30 5.47
C THR A 293 0.18 29.33 4.35
N LEU A 294 -0.56 28.94 3.30
CA LEU A 294 -0.82 29.76 2.11
C LEU A 294 -1.38 31.16 2.41
N PRO A 295 -2.34 31.36 3.35
CA PRO A 295 -2.79 32.69 3.73
C PRO A 295 -1.66 33.61 4.22
N HIS A 296 -0.71 33.10 5.02
CA HIS A 296 0.42 33.88 5.51
C HIS A 296 1.36 34.29 4.37
N VAL A 297 1.71 33.35 3.51
CA VAL A 297 2.58 33.61 2.34
C VAL A 297 1.91 34.60 1.37
N ARG A 298 0.61 34.46 1.13
CA ARG A 298 -0.20 35.41 0.36
C ARG A 298 -0.15 36.81 0.95
N ASP A 299 -0.30 36.93 2.26
CA ASP A 299 -0.35 38.23 2.94
C ASP A 299 1.05 38.90 2.94
N TRP A 300 2.13 38.13 3.12
CA TRP A 300 3.50 38.62 2.94
C TRP A 300 3.78 39.06 1.51
N ALA A 301 3.36 38.27 0.51
CA ALA A 301 3.49 38.65 -0.89
C ALA A 301 2.83 40.01 -1.14
N LYS A 302 1.58 40.21 -0.69
CA LYS A 302 0.88 41.50 -0.84
C LYS A 302 1.58 42.63 -0.08
N LYS A 303 1.98 42.40 1.17
CA LYS A 303 2.53 43.41 2.08
C LYS A 303 3.91 43.89 1.65
N TYR A 304 4.74 43.01 1.11
CA TYR A 304 6.16 43.28 0.83
C TYR A 304 6.53 43.29 -0.66
N GLN A 305 5.59 43.06 -1.58
CA GLN A 305 5.88 43.11 -3.02
C GLN A 305 6.43 44.48 -3.45
N ALA A 306 5.81 45.58 -3.02
CA ALA A 306 6.29 46.94 -3.31
C ALA A 306 7.65 47.24 -2.66
N GLN A 307 8.04 46.44 -1.68
CA GLN A 307 9.26 46.59 -0.89
C GLN A 307 10.46 45.83 -1.47
N GLY A 308 10.23 44.97 -2.48
CA GLY A 308 11.26 44.17 -3.13
C GLY A 308 11.15 42.66 -2.89
N LEU A 309 10.11 42.18 -2.20
CA LEU A 309 9.87 40.74 -2.02
C LEU A 309 9.25 40.14 -3.29
N VAL A 310 9.82 39.04 -3.76
CA VAL A 310 9.23 38.17 -4.78
C VAL A 310 8.97 36.80 -4.17
N VAL A 311 7.72 36.37 -4.21
CA VAL A 311 7.34 35.01 -3.84
C VAL A 311 7.19 34.18 -5.11
N ILE A 312 7.71 32.95 -5.10
CA ILE A 312 7.46 31.95 -6.14
C ILE A 312 6.93 30.70 -5.45
N GLY A 313 5.71 30.30 -5.78
CA GLY A 313 5.14 29.05 -5.32
C GLY A 313 5.59 27.89 -6.20
N VAL A 314 6.27 26.91 -5.65
CA VAL A 314 6.59 25.66 -6.33
C VAL A 314 5.56 24.62 -5.93
N HIS A 315 4.60 24.37 -6.83
CA HIS A 315 3.60 23.34 -6.64
C HIS A 315 4.19 21.99 -7.04
N THR A 316 4.66 21.21 -6.06
CA THR A 316 5.14 19.85 -6.27
C THR A 316 4.06 18.87 -5.79
N PRO A 317 3.45 18.07 -6.68
CA PRO A 317 2.33 17.22 -6.32
C PRO A 317 2.77 16.07 -5.40
N GLU A 318 1.99 15.76 -4.37
CA GLU A 318 2.09 14.53 -3.57
C GLU A 318 1.37 13.38 -4.28
N TYR A 319 0.25 13.68 -4.94
CA TYR A 319 -0.61 12.70 -5.59
C TYR A 319 -0.81 12.94 -7.10
N PRO A 320 -1.14 11.89 -7.89
CA PRO A 320 -1.34 12.03 -9.33
C PRO A 320 -2.43 13.03 -9.74
N TRP A 321 -3.50 13.17 -8.94
CA TRP A 321 -4.60 14.11 -9.22
C TRP A 321 -4.23 15.58 -9.00
N GLU A 322 -3.08 15.85 -8.39
CA GLU A 322 -2.57 17.20 -8.20
C GLU A 322 -1.72 17.70 -9.38
N LYS A 323 -1.31 16.80 -10.27
CA LYS A 323 -0.50 17.12 -11.47
C LYS A 323 -1.18 18.01 -12.51
N PRO A 324 -2.49 17.87 -12.82
CA PRO A 324 -3.11 18.65 -13.89
C PRO A 324 -3.03 20.16 -13.61
N LEU A 325 -2.53 20.93 -14.58
CA LEU A 325 -2.39 22.39 -14.47
C LEU A 325 -3.72 23.08 -14.13
N ALA A 326 -4.84 22.57 -14.67
CA ALA A 326 -6.17 23.09 -14.37
C ALA A 326 -6.56 22.96 -12.89
N SER A 327 -6.14 21.89 -12.20
CA SER A 327 -6.36 21.73 -10.76
C SER A 327 -5.56 22.76 -9.98
N VAL A 328 -4.30 22.98 -10.36
CA VAL A 328 -3.43 23.98 -9.74
C VAL A 328 -3.98 25.39 -9.96
N GLN A 329 -4.45 25.73 -11.17
CA GLN A 329 -5.09 27.01 -11.45
C GLN A 329 -6.30 27.26 -10.56
N LYS A 330 -7.19 26.27 -10.40
CA LYS A 330 -8.34 26.36 -9.48
C LYS A 330 -7.90 26.61 -8.04
N ALA A 331 -6.85 25.94 -7.59
CA ALA A 331 -6.30 26.13 -6.25
C ALA A 331 -5.70 27.54 -6.07
N VAL A 332 -4.92 28.02 -7.04
CA VAL A 332 -4.36 29.38 -7.05
C VAL A 332 -5.46 30.44 -6.98
N THR A 333 -6.56 30.27 -7.72
CA THR A 333 -7.72 31.16 -7.64
C THR A 333 -8.44 31.05 -6.30
N LYS A 334 -8.70 29.83 -5.80
CA LYS A 334 -9.38 29.58 -4.52
C LYS A 334 -8.64 30.25 -3.35
N TRP A 335 -7.32 30.12 -3.31
CA TRP A 335 -6.47 30.67 -2.24
C TRP A 335 -6.03 32.11 -2.50
N GLN A 336 -6.40 32.69 -3.66
CA GLN A 336 -6.10 34.06 -4.07
C GLN A 336 -4.59 34.36 -4.02
N LEU A 337 -3.77 33.44 -4.52
CA LEU A 337 -2.31 33.60 -4.52
C LEU A 337 -1.93 34.64 -5.58
N PRO A 338 -1.37 35.81 -5.21
CA PRO A 338 -1.06 36.90 -6.15
C PRO A 338 0.27 36.69 -6.90
N TYR A 339 1.05 35.69 -6.48
CA TYR A 339 2.38 35.42 -6.98
C TYR A 339 2.39 34.34 -8.06
N ARG A 340 3.52 34.21 -8.75
CA ARG A 340 3.73 33.19 -9.79
C ARG A 340 3.85 31.82 -9.15
N VAL A 341 3.22 30.83 -9.77
CA VAL A 341 3.29 29.43 -9.33
C VAL A 341 3.80 28.56 -10.48
N VAL A 342 4.82 27.77 -10.21
CA VAL A 342 5.36 26.76 -11.14
C VAL A 342 4.89 25.38 -10.74
N THR A 343 4.47 24.56 -11.70
CA THR A 343 4.09 23.16 -11.46
C THR A 343 5.27 22.24 -11.65
N ASP A 344 5.73 21.57 -10.60
CA ASP A 344 6.89 20.67 -10.63
C ASP A 344 6.48 19.19 -10.64
N ASN A 345 5.72 18.78 -11.66
CA ASN A 345 5.16 17.42 -11.76
C ASN A 345 6.19 16.29 -11.86
N ASN A 346 7.45 16.64 -12.14
CA ASN A 346 8.58 15.74 -12.31
C ASN A 346 9.62 15.85 -11.18
N TYR A 347 9.31 16.62 -10.11
CA TYR A 347 10.19 16.83 -8.96
C TYR A 347 11.59 17.40 -9.31
N LYS A 348 11.73 18.07 -10.45
CA LYS A 348 13.04 18.59 -10.88
C LYS A 348 13.49 19.74 -9.99
N ILE A 349 12.58 20.66 -9.69
CA ILE A 349 12.86 21.81 -8.82
C ILE A 349 12.98 21.32 -7.38
N TRP A 350 12.07 20.45 -6.93
CA TRP A 350 12.10 19.80 -5.63
C TRP A 350 13.46 19.16 -5.33
N ASN A 351 13.96 18.33 -6.26
CA ASN A 351 15.24 17.64 -6.11
C ASN A 351 16.44 18.61 -6.19
N ALA A 352 16.36 19.67 -7.00
CA ALA A 352 17.42 20.67 -7.10
C ALA A 352 17.61 21.47 -5.79
N PHE A 353 16.54 21.65 -5.03
CA PHE A 353 16.57 22.27 -3.70
C PHE A 353 16.92 21.28 -2.58
N GLY A 354 17.03 19.97 -2.88
CA GLY A 354 17.18 18.93 -1.87
C GLY A 354 15.99 18.88 -0.90
N ASN A 355 14.81 19.34 -1.31
CA ASN A 355 13.66 19.44 -0.43
C ASN A 355 13.12 18.04 -0.06
N GLN A 356 12.50 17.93 1.11
CA GLN A 356 11.91 16.69 1.62
C GLN A 356 10.53 16.91 2.29
N TYR A 357 10.03 18.15 2.32
CA TYR A 357 8.85 18.49 3.14
C TYR A 357 7.85 19.39 2.43
N TRP A 358 6.58 19.26 2.84
CA TRP A 358 5.50 20.19 2.54
C TRP A 358 4.88 20.68 3.87
N PRO A 359 4.67 22.00 4.07
CA PRO A 359 5.25 23.09 3.30
C PRO A 359 6.76 23.23 3.57
N ALA A 360 7.49 23.88 2.66
CA ALA A 360 8.88 24.25 2.87
C ALA A 360 9.17 25.63 2.26
N HIS A 361 9.88 26.47 3.00
CA HIS A 361 10.22 27.83 2.61
C HIS A 361 11.72 28.03 2.55
N TYR A 362 12.19 28.64 1.46
CA TYR A 362 13.59 29.01 1.27
C TYR A 362 13.67 30.50 1.00
N TYR A 363 14.48 31.20 1.79
CA TYR A 363 14.61 32.65 1.76
C TYR A 363 15.97 33.04 1.20
N PHE A 364 15.96 33.76 0.08
CA PHE A 364 17.15 34.25 -0.58
C PHE A 364 17.24 35.77 -0.50
N ASP A 365 18.45 36.28 -0.28
CA ASP A 365 18.71 37.72 -0.33
C ASP A 365 18.79 38.26 -1.77
N ALA A 366 18.94 39.57 -1.90
CA ALA A 366 19.08 40.26 -3.19
C ALA A 366 20.31 39.81 -4.01
N LYS A 367 21.29 39.15 -3.40
CA LYS A 367 22.46 38.58 -4.07
C LYS A 367 22.21 37.15 -4.56
N GLY A 368 21.03 36.58 -4.27
CA GLY A 368 20.64 35.22 -4.62
C GLY A 368 21.25 34.17 -3.69
N GLN A 369 21.70 34.57 -2.49
CA GLN A 369 22.24 33.62 -1.51
C GLN A 369 21.14 33.14 -0.57
N LEU A 370 21.15 31.84 -0.25
CA LEU A 370 20.24 31.25 0.74
C LEU A 370 20.60 31.76 2.14
N ARG A 371 19.63 32.35 2.84
CA ARG A 371 19.84 32.95 4.16
C ARG A 371 19.05 32.28 5.27
N TYR A 372 17.93 31.64 4.93
CA TYR A 372 17.11 30.94 5.90
C TYR A 372 16.26 29.87 5.22
N THR A 373 15.98 28.80 5.94
CA THR A 373 15.06 27.73 5.54
C THR A 373 14.08 27.44 6.66
N SER A 374 12.83 27.17 6.31
CA SER A 374 11.81 26.72 7.25
C SER A 374 11.11 25.51 6.67
N PHE A 375 11.08 24.41 7.43
CA PHE A 375 10.45 23.16 7.02
C PHE A 375 9.26 22.87 7.93
N GLY A 376 8.12 22.53 7.33
CA GLY A 376 6.87 22.28 8.03
C GLY A 376 6.08 23.55 8.35
N GLU A 377 4.93 23.35 8.99
CA GLU A 377 3.99 24.42 9.36
C GLU A 377 4.44 25.18 10.62
N GLY A 378 4.23 26.49 10.65
CA GLY A 378 4.38 27.34 11.84
C GLY A 378 5.53 28.35 11.80
N ASN A 379 5.91 28.91 12.95
CA ASN A 379 6.95 29.92 13.11
C ASN A 379 6.81 31.15 12.19
N TYR A 380 5.58 31.54 11.83
CA TYR A 380 5.30 32.61 10.87
C TYR A 380 5.90 33.96 11.29
N ASP A 381 5.88 34.30 12.58
CA ASP A 381 6.48 35.54 13.09
C ASP A 381 7.99 35.60 12.85
N GLN A 382 8.68 34.48 13.04
CA GLN A 382 10.12 34.39 12.80
C GLN A 382 10.44 34.49 11.32
N GLN A 383 9.64 33.81 10.49
CA GLN A 383 9.75 33.86 9.04
C GLN A 383 9.54 35.28 8.50
N GLU A 384 8.53 36.00 9.01
CA GLU A 384 8.29 37.39 8.61
C GLU A 384 9.43 38.33 9.05
N LYS A 385 10.02 38.12 10.23
CA LYS A 385 11.20 38.88 10.67
C LYS A 385 12.39 38.66 9.73
N VAL A 386 12.60 37.45 9.24
CA VAL A 386 13.64 37.17 8.23
C VAL A 386 13.36 37.95 6.95
N ILE A 387 12.12 37.94 6.44
CA ILE A 387 11.74 38.74 5.27
C ILE A 387 12.08 40.22 5.49
N GLN A 388 11.66 40.80 6.62
CA GLN A 388 11.91 42.20 6.95
C GLN A 388 13.41 42.52 7.04
N GLN A 389 14.21 41.62 7.62
CA GLN A 389 15.65 41.77 7.71
C GLN A 389 16.29 41.75 6.31
N LEU A 390 15.97 40.76 5.48
CA LEU A 390 16.51 40.66 4.13
C LEU A 390 16.13 41.87 3.26
N LEU A 391 14.91 42.38 3.39
CA LEU A 391 14.46 43.58 2.70
C LEU A 391 15.21 44.83 3.16
N LYS A 392 15.56 44.91 4.45
CA LYS A 392 16.38 45.99 4.98
C LYS A 392 17.82 45.91 4.44
N GLU A 393 18.42 44.72 4.44
CA GLU A 393 19.75 44.47 3.89
C GLU A 393 19.83 44.74 2.37
N ALA A 394 18.73 44.52 1.63
CA ALA A 394 18.69 44.81 0.20
C ALA A 394 18.64 46.32 -0.14
N ARG A 395 18.30 47.17 0.84
CA ARG A 395 18.20 48.63 0.68
C ARG A 395 19.41 49.40 1.20
N SER A 396 20.21 48.77 2.05
CA SER A 396 21.51 49.29 2.53
C SER A 396 22.60 49.03 1.50
#